data_AF-A0A1C4Z105-F1
#
_entry.id   AF-A0A1C4Z105-F1
#
_cell.length_a   1.000
_cell.length_b   1.000
_cell.length_c   1.000
_cell.angle_alpha   90.00
_cell.angle_beta   90.00
_cell.angle_gamma   90.00
#
_symmetry.space_group_name_H-M   'P 1'
#
loop_
_entity.id
_entity.type
_entity.pdbx_description
1 polymer ?
#
loop_
_entity_poly.entity_id
_entity_poly.type
_entity_poly.pdbx_seq_one_letter_code
_entity_poly.pdbx_strand_id
1 'polypeptide(L)'
;MTDALVERVRALRFAAARVSPLPLLVRGGILLTVLAGFLLAYPVQAFTARSLLALTVAAVLPAVGPRRIWPTFTALVTVGGWLLATFGFDRPPALWRLLAVATLLYLAHSLCALAALLPYDGLIDPDVVLRWLGRAGGVVLASAVLGVVLAWLGGVGGTDGSQAATVVGLLVAVGLSALLGWLLRRR
;
A
#
# COMPACT_ATOMS: atom_id res chain seq x y z
N MET A 1 -42.51 -5.70 8.10
CA MET A 1 -41.08 -5.58 8.50
C MET A 1 -40.21 -6.66 7.84
N THR A 2 -40.74 -7.87 7.65
CA THR A 2 -40.10 -9.00 6.94
C THR A 2 -39.88 -8.74 5.44
N ASP A 3 -40.84 -8.13 4.74
CA ASP A 3 -40.73 -7.90 3.29
C ASP A 3 -39.60 -6.93 2.92
N ALA A 4 -39.38 -5.88 3.73
CA ALA A 4 -38.27 -4.96 3.53
C ALA A 4 -36.90 -5.63 3.73
N LEU A 5 -36.81 -6.64 4.61
CA LEU A 5 -35.60 -7.42 4.82
C LEU A 5 -35.35 -8.38 3.65
N VAL A 6 -36.40 -9.04 3.16
CA VAL A 6 -36.33 -9.94 2.00
C VAL A 6 -35.93 -9.18 0.73
N GLU A 7 -36.47 -7.98 0.54
CA GLU A 7 -36.15 -7.14 -0.63
C GLU A 7 -34.70 -6.64 -0.58
N ARG A 8 -34.19 -6.25 0.61
CA ARG A 8 -32.77 -5.93 0.81
C ARG A 8 -31.87 -7.13 0.53
N VAL A 9 -32.26 -8.33 0.97
CA VAL A 9 -31.50 -9.56 0.72
C VAL A 9 -31.48 -9.91 -0.77
N ARG A 10 -32.61 -9.76 -1.48
CA ARG A 10 -32.66 -9.95 -2.95
C ARG A 10 -31.80 -8.92 -3.67
N ALA A 11 -31.91 -7.64 -3.31
CA ALA A 11 -31.10 -6.58 -3.90
C ALA A 11 -29.59 -6.84 -3.69
N LEU A 12 -29.19 -7.29 -2.49
CA LEU A 12 -27.81 -7.68 -2.20
C LEU A 12 -27.37 -8.90 -3.00
N ARG A 13 -28.22 -9.92 -3.15
CA ARG A 13 -27.91 -11.11 -3.98
C ARG A 13 -27.80 -10.76 -5.46
N PHE A 14 -28.66 -9.90 -5.98
CA PHE A 14 -28.58 -9.44 -7.36
C PHE A 14 -27.35 -8.57 -7.61
N ALA A 15 -26.98 -7.71 -6.65
CA ALA A 15 -25.74 -6.94 -6.72
C ALA A 15 -24.51 -7.86 -6.67
N ALA A 16 -24.50 -8.85 -5.78
CA ALA A 16 -23.43 -9.83 -5.65
C ALA A 16 -23.26 -10.71 -6.90
N ALA A 17 -24.36 -11.12 -7.55
CA ALA A 17 -24.33 -11.92 -8.76
C ALA A 17 -23.77 -11.17 -9.99
N ARG A 18 -23.74 -9.84 -9.96
CA ARG A 18 -23.14 -9.00 -11.00
C ARG A 18 -21.67 -8.69 -10.76
N VAL A 19 -21.09 -9.10 -9.63
CA VAL A 19 -19.70 -8.78 -9.33
C VAL A 19 -18.78 -9.60 -10.23
N SER A 20 -17.98 -8.89 -11.02
CA SER A 20 -16.96 -9.49 -11.87
C SER A 20 -15.81 -10.04 -11.01
N PRO A 21 -15.23 -11.20 -11.35
CA PRO A 21 -14.16 -11.82 -10.56
C PRO A 21 -12.88 -10.96 -10.55
N LEU A 22 -12.62 -10.20 -11.61
CA LEU A 22 -11.36 -9.45 -11.74
C LEU A 22 -11.25 -8.26 -10.76
N PRO A 23 -12.26 -7.38 -10.61
CA PRO A 23 -12.27 -6.38 -9.53
C PRO A 23 -12.12 -6.98 -8.13
N LEU A 24 -12.69 -8.16 -7.87
CA LEU A 24 -12.51 -8.86 -6.59
C LEU A 24 -11.07 -9.34 -6.40
N LEU A 25 -10.43 -9.88 -7.43
CA LEU A 25 -9.03 -10.27 -7.39
C LEU A 25 -8.11 -9.07 -7.09
N VAL A 26 -8.36 -7.91 -7.72
CA VAL A 26 -7.59 -6.69 -7.43
C VAL A 26 -7.76 -6.28 -5.98
N ARG A 27 -8.98 -6.32 -5.42
CA ARG A 27 -9.24 -6.01 -4.01
C ARG A 27 -8.62 -7.03 -3.05
N GLY A 28 -8.63 -8.30 -3.40
CA GLY A 28 -7.88 -9.35 -2.71
C GLY A 28 -6.38 -9.06 -2.72
N GLY A 29 -5.84 -8.61 -3.86
CA GLY A 29 -4.46 -8.16 -4.00
C GLY A 29 -4.14 -6.99 -3.07
N ILE A 30 -5.02 -5.99 -2.93
CA ILE A 30 -4.87 -4.90 -1.96
C ILE A 30 -4.79 -5.45 -0.55
N LEU A 31 -5.74 -6.30 -0.15
CA LEU A 31 -5.76 -6.90 1.19
C LEU A 31 -4.45 -7.64 1.49
N LEU A 32 -4.02 -8.51 0.58
CA LEU A 32 -2.82 -9.33 0.75
C LEU A 32 -1.55 -8.48 0.82
N THR A 33 -1.42 -7.48 -0.05
CA THR A 33 -0.24 -6.60 -0.07
C THR A 33 -0.16 -5.72 1.17
N VAL A 34 -1.28 -5.17 1.63
CA VAL A 34 -1.33 -4.36 2.86
C VAL A 34 -1.06 -5.23 4.08
N LEU A 35 -1.69 -6.42 4.18
CA LEU A 35 -1.48 -7.33 5.31
C LEU A 35 -0.03 -7.81 5.37
N ALA A 36 0.56 -8.20 4.24
CA ALA A 36 1.98 -8.55 4.17
C ALA A 36 2.88 -7.37 4.58
N GLY A 37 2.53 -6.15 4.17
CA GLY A 37 3.21 -4.93 4.58
C GLY A 37 3.19 -4.74 6.10
N PHE A 38 2.03 -4.94 6.75
CA PHE A 38 1.93 -4.92 8.21
C PHE A 38 2.78 -6.02 8.86
N LEU A 39 2.70 -7.25 8.37
CA LEU A 39 3.45 -8.37 8.93
C LEU A 39 4.97 -8.19 8.84
N LEU A 40 5.47 -7.55 7.79
CA LEU A 40 6.89 -7.24 7.64
C LEU A 40 7.34 -6.01 8.43
N ALA A 41 6.45 -5.03 8.60
CA ALA A 41 6.74 -3.80 9.31
C ALA A 41 6.82 -4.00 10.82
N TYR A 42 5.88 -4.75 11.40
CA TYR A 42 5.80 -4.94 12.85
C TYR A 42 6.79 -6.00 13.37
N PRO A 43 7.24 -5.87 14.62
CA PRO A 43 8.04 -6.90 15.29
C PRO A 43 7.13 -8.08 15.68
N VAL A 44 7.67 -9.31 15.69
CA VAL A 44 6.89 -10.52 16.00
C VAL A 44 6.28 -10.47 17.40
N GLN A 45 6.95 -9.79 18.34
CA GLN A 45 6.51 -9.56 19.70
C GLN A 45 5.20 -8.75 19.78
N ALA A 46 4.89 -7.96 18.75
CA ALA A 46 3.65 -7.19 18.67
C ALA A 46 2.47 -8.03 18.13
N PHE A 47 2.69 -9.28 17.69
CA PHE A 47 1.63 -10.14 17.16
C PHE A 47 0.94 -10.94 18.28
N THR A 48 -0.13 -10.36 18.78
CA THR A 48 -1.13 -11.00 19.63
C THR A 48 -2.38 -11.28 18.80
N ALA A 49 -3.26 -12.17 19.25
CA ALA A 49 -4.53 -12.42 18.53
C ALA A 49 -5.34 -11.13 18.30
N ARG A 50 -5.34 -10.21 19.27
CA ARG A 50 -6.05 -8.92 19.17
C ARG A 50 -5.40 -7.99 18.15
N SER A 51 -4.08 -7.86 18.16
CA SER A 51 -3.39 -6.98 17.21
C SER A 51 -3.42 -7.54 15.79
N LEU A 52 -3.30 -8.86 15.61
CA LEU A 52 -3.49 -9.50 14.31
C LEU A 52 -4.89 -9.25 13.76
N LEU A 53 -5.93 -9.42 14.58
CA LEU A 53 -7.30 -9.08 14.19
C LEU A 53 -7.42 -7.60 13.78
N ALA A 54 -6.86 -6.68 14.57
CA ALA A 54 -6.90 -5.25 14.26
C ALA A 54 -6.16 -4.91 12.96
N LEU A 55 -5.00 -5.52 12.70
CA LEU A 55 -4.24 -5.35 11.46
C LEU A 55 -4.99 -5.92 10.26
N THR A 56 -5.64 -7.08 10.41
CA THR A 56 -6.49 -7.65 9.36
C THR A 56 -7.66 -6.71 9.05
N VAL A 57 -8.35 -6.19 10.07
CA VAL A 57 -9.45 -5.22 9.88
C VAL A 57 -8.94 -3.96 9.18
N ALA A 58 -7.80 -3.42 9.61
CA ALA A 58 -7.18 -2.26 8.98
C ALA A 58 -6.82 -2.52 7.50
N ALA A 59 -6.35 -3.73 7.17
CA ALA A 59 -5.99 -4.11 5.80
C ALA A 59 -7.22 -4.27 4.88
N VAL A 60 -8.39 -4.57 5.44
CA VAL A 60 -9.66 -4.61 4.70
C VAL A 60 -10.13 -3.21 4.27
N LEU A 61 -9.83 -2.17 5.05
CA LEU A 61 -10.29 -0.80 4.77
C LEU A 61 -9.95 -0.29 3.36
N PRO A 62 -8.69 -0.32 2.89
CA PRO A 62 -8.34 0.10 1.53
C PRO A 62 -8.89 -0.87 0.46
N ALA A 63 -9.02 -2.16 0.78
CA ALA A 63 -9.58 -3.16 -0.14
C ALA A 63 -11.07 -2.93 -0.42
N VAL A 64 -11.84 -2.39 0.54
CA VAL A 64 -13.26 -2.06 0.38
C VAL A 64 -13.45 -0.64 -0.14
N GLY A 65 -12.67 0.32 0.37
CA GLY A 65 -12.79 1.75 0.05
C GLY A 65 -11.53 2.37 -0.58
N PRO A 66 -11.10 1.97 -1.79
CA PRO A 66 -9.83 2.41 -2.37
C PRO A 66 -9.77 3.92 -2.70
N ARG A 67 -10.91 4.60 -2.84
CA ARG A 67 -11.01 6.04 -3.18
C ARG A 67 -10.89 7.00 -1.98
N ARG A 68 -10.79 6.48 -0.75
CA ARG A 68 -10.83 7.30 0.48
C ARG A 68 -9.42 7.48 1.06
N ILE A 69 -9.37 8.03 2.27
CA ILE A 69 -8.15 8.17 3.08
C ILE A 69 -7.52 6.83 3.50
N TRP A 70 -8.17 5.69 3.24
CA TRP A 70 -7.76 4.38 3.74
C TRP A 70 -6.38 3.92 3.26
N PRO A 71 -5.99 4.06 1.97
CA PRO A 71 -4.65 3.68 1.53
C PRO A 71 -3.55 4.48 2.25
N THR A 72 -3.80 5.78 2.47
CA THR A 72 -2.90 6.64 3.24
C THR A 72 -2.83 6.23 4.70
N PHE A 73 -3.99 5.98 5.33
CA PHE A 73 -4.05 5.48 6.70
C PHE A 73 -3.24 4.18 6.87
N THR A 74 -3.44 3.19 5.99
CA THR A 74 -2.68 1.94 6.05
C THR A 74 -1.20 2.14 5.77
N ALA A 75 -0.83 3.05 4.87
CA ALA A 75 0.58 3.40 4.67
C ALA A 75 1.22 3.97 5.95
N LEU A 76 0.52 4.86 6.66
CA LEU A 76 0.98 5.42 7.93
C LEU A 76 1.07 4.34 9.02
N VAL A 77 0.12 3.41 9.10
CA VAL A 77 0.17 2.28 10.05
C VAL A 77 1.36 1.37 9.77
N THR A 78 1.67 1.09 8.49
CA THR A 78 2.85 0.32 8.09
C THR A 78 4.14 1.04 8.49
N VAL A 79 4.25 2.34 8.18
CA VAL A 79 5.43 3.15 8.55
C VAL A 79 5.57 3.23 10.08
N GLY A 80 4.47 3.42 10.81
CA GLY A 80 4.45 3.39 12.27
C GLY A 80 4.94 2.05 12.84
N GLY A 81 4.50 0.93 12.26
CA GLY A 81 4.99 -0.40 12.62
C GLY A 81 6.50 -0.57 12.37
N TRP A 82 6.99 -0.05 11.23
CA TRP A 82 8.41 -0.08 10.89
C TRP A 82 9.26 0.73 11.88
N LEU A 83 8.82 1.94 12.21
CA LEU A 83 9.49 2.80 13.19
C LEU A 83 9.47 2.16 14.58
N LEU A 84 8.33 1.59 14.98
CA LEU A 84 8.21 0.85 16.24
C LEU A 84 9.18 -0.34 16.28
N ALA A 85 9.29 -1.13 15.22
CA ALA A 85 10.23 -2.24 15.16
C ALA A 85 11.69 -1.75 15.24
N THR A 86 12.01 -0.64 14.59
CA THR A 86 13.38 -0.12 14.49
C THR A 86 13.85 0.55 15.78
N PHE A 87 13.02 1.40 16.38
CA PHE A 87 13.37 2.21 17.55
C PHE A 87 12.87 1.64 18.87
N GLY A 88 11.77 0.87 18.86
CA GLY A 88 11.17 0.31 20.07
C GLY A 88 11.61 -1.12 20.40
N PHE A 89 12.21 -1.83 19.43
CA PHE A 89 12.61 -3.23 19.57
C PHE A 89 14.04 -3.49 19.07
N ASP A 90 14.86 -2.45 18.90
CA ASP A 90 16.25 -2.50 18.45
C ASP A 90 16.48 -3.41 17.22
N ARG A 91 15.49 -3.51 16.32
CA ARG A 91 15.59 -4.37 15.14
C ARG A 91 16.21 -3.57 14.00
N PRO A 92 17.50 -3.79 13.68
CA PRO A 92 18.19 -2.95 12.71
C PRO A 92 17.50 -2.97 11.33
N PRO A 93 17.53 -1.86 10.59
CA PRO A 93 16.96 -1.78 9.26
C PRO A 93 17.79 -2.61 8.28
N ALA A 94 17.29 -3.81 7.96
CA ALA A 94 17.86 -4.64 6.90
C ALA A 94 17.39 -4.16 5.51
N LEU A 95 18.32 -4.08 4.55
CA LEU A 95 18.05 -3.59 3.19
C LEU A 95 16.92 -4.38 2.49
N TRP A 96 16.94 -5.71 2.57
CA TRP A 96 15.90 -6.54 1.96
C TRP A 96 14.51 -6.24 2.55
N ARG A 97 14.45 -5.99 3.86
CA ARG A 97 13.19 -5.71 4.58
C ARG A 97 12.66 -4.34 4.18
N LEU A 98 13.56 -3.36 4.03
CA LEU A 98 13.23 -2.01 3.57
C LEU A 98 12.68 -2.04 2.14
N LEU A 99 13.37 -2.73 1.24
CA LEU A 99 12.95 -2.89 -0.15
C LEU A 99 11.61 -3.63 -0.24
N ALA A 100 11.41 -4.69 0.55
CA ALA A 100 10.14 -5.42 0.59
C ALA A 100 8.98 -4.54 1.07
N VAL A 101 9.16 -3.80 2.17
CA VAL A 101 8.11 -2.90 2.68
C VAL A 101 7.82 -1.75 1.71
N ALA A 102 8.85 -1.14 1.12
CA ALA A 102 8.67 -0.11 0.10
C ALA A 102 7.91 -0.64 -1.13
N THR A 103 8.26 -1.84 -1.59
CA THR A 103 7.59 -2.52 -2.70
C THR A 103 6.11 -2.76 -2.39
N LEU A 104 5.81 -3.29 -1.20
CA LEU A 104 4.43 -3.58 -0.79
C LEU A 104 3.60 -2.32 -0.62
N LEU A 105 4.18 -1.24 -0.07
CA LEU A 105 3.52 0.06 0.01
C LEU A 105 3.19 0.61 -1.38
N TYR A 106 4.15 0.58 -2.30
CA TYR A 106 3.95 1.05 -3.67
C TYR A 106 2.91 0.22 -4.42
N LEU A 107 2.97 -1.11 -4.27
CA LEU A 107 2.03 -2.02 -4.91
C LEU A 107 0.61 -1.85 -4.34
N ALA A 108 0.46 -1.77 -3.02
CA ALA A 108 -0.83 -1.50 -2.37
C ALA A 108 -1.44 -0.18 -2.85
N HIS A 109 -0.63 0.89 -2.91
CA HIS A 109 -1.08 2.19 -3.41
C HIS A 109 -1.51 2.11 -4.88
N SER A 110 -0.70 1.46 -5.72
CA SER A 110 -0.97 1.28 -7.16
C SER A 110 -2.23 0.44 -7.41
N LEU A 111 -2.45 -0.61 -6.62
CA LEU A 111 -3.66 -1.43 -6.70
C LEU A 111 -4.89 -0.69 -6.20
N CYS A 112 -4.77 0.16 -5.18
CA CYS A 112 -5.86 1.04 -4.76
C CYS A 112 -6.23 2.05 -5.85
N ALA A 113 -5.24 2.64 -6.52
CA ALA A 113 -5.47 3.54 -7.66
C ALA A 113 -6.17 2.81 -8.81
N LEU A 114 -5.76 1.57 -9.13
CA LEU A 114 -6.44 0.75 -10.12
C LEU A 114 -7.88 0.43 -9.70
N ALA A 115 -8.09 -0.10 -8.49
CA ALA A 115 -9.40 -0.47 -7.97
C ALA A 115 -10.35 0.73 -7.83
N ALA A 116 -9.82 1.94 -7.66
CA ALA A 116 -10.60 3.17 -7.69
C ALA A 116 -11.17 3.46 -9.09
N LEU A 117 -10.62 2.91 -10.17
CA LEU A 117 -11.13 3.10 -11.53
C LEU A 117 -12.02 1.95 -11.99
N LEU A 118 -11.97 0.79 -11.34
CA LEU A 118 -12.72 -0.39 -11.75
C LEU A 118 -14.15 -0.39 -11.18
N PRO A 119 -15.19 -0.42 -12.03
CA PRO A 119 -16.55 -0.71 -11.59
C PRO A 119 -16.65 -2.18 -11.13
N TYR A 120 -17.50 -2.45 -10.14
CA TYR A 120 -17.65 -3.80 -9.56
C TYR A 120 -18.28 -4.82 -10.52
N ASP A 121 -19.10 -4.33 -11.46
CA ASP A 121 -19.82 -5.08 -12.47
C ASP A 121 -19.16 -5.04 -13.86
N GLY A 122 -18.00 -4.39 -13.95
CA GLY A 122 -17.25 -4.28 -15.20
C GLY A 122 -16.59 -5.60 -15.61
N LEU A 123 -16.88 -6.05 -16.83
CA LEU A 123 -16.01 -6.98 -17.54
C LEU A 123 -14.78 -6.19 -18.01
N ILE A 124 -13.66 -6.41 -17.32
CA ILE A 124 -12.39 -5.74 -17.61
C ILE A 124 -11.45 -6.77 -18.22
N ASP A 125 -10.77 -6.38 -19.29
CA ASP A 125 -9.73 -7.20 -19.92
C ASP A 125 -8.57 -7.45 -18.93
N PRO A 126 -8.23 -8.72 -18.62
CA PRO A 126 -7.09 -9.06 -17.75
C PRO A 126 -5.77 -8.43 -18.18
N ASP A 127 -5.57 -8.18 -19.48
CA ASP A 127 -4.36 -7.57 -20.02
C ASP A 127 -4.13 -6.17 -19.46
N VAL A 128 -5.19 -5.44 -19.12
CA VAL A 128 -5.08 -4.12 -18.49
C VAL A 128 -4.43 -4.24 -17.11
N VAL A 129 -4.83 -5.24 -16.33
CA VAL A 129 -4.27 -5.49 -15.00
C VAL A 129 -2.82 -5.95 -15.11
N LEU A 130 -2.51 -6.84 -16.05
CA LEU A 130 -1.15 -7.32 -16.28
C LEU A 130 -0.20 -6.19 -16.72
N ARG A 131 -0.63 -5.32 -17.64
CA ARG A 131 0.15 -4.15 -18.05
C ARG A 131 0.34 -3.16 -16.90
N TRP A 132 -0.68 -2.97 -16.06
CA TRP A 132 -0.58 -2.14 -14.87
C TRP A 132 0.46 -2.69 -13.88
N LEU A 133 0.40 -4.00 -13.60
CA LEU A 133 1.35 -4.68 -12.74
C LEU A 133 2.77 -4.68 -13.33
N GLY A 134 2.91 -4.86 -14.64
CA GLY A 134 4.21 -4.76 -15.33
C GLY A 134 4.84 -3.37 -15.19
N ARG A 135 4.05 -2.30 -15.38
CA ARG A 135 4.49 -0.92 -15.14
C ARG A 135 4.86 -0.69 -13.68
N ALA A 136 4.03 -1.16 -12.75
CA ALA A 136 4.31 -1.03 -11.32
C ALA A 136 5.60 -1.77 -10.93
N GLY A 137 5.79 -2.99 -11.44
CA GLY A 137 7.01 -3.77 -11.26
C GLY A 137 8.25 -3.08 -11.84
N GLY A 138 8.13 -2.47 -13.02
CA GLY A 138 9.20 -1.66 -13.60
C GLY A 138 9.61 -0.46 -12.73
N VAL A 139 8.63 0.26 -12.17
CA VAL A 139 8.89 1.36 -11.23
C VAL A 139 9.56 0.87 -9.96
N VAL A 140 9.07 -0.23 -9.38
CA VAL A 140 9.67 -0.85 -8.18
C VAL A 140 11.11 -1.27 -8.47
N LEU A 141 11.36 -1.95 -9.58
CA LEU A 141 12.69 -2.42 -9.96
C LEU A 141 13.65 -1.25 -10.15
N ALA A 142 13.26 -0.23 -10.93
CA ALA A 142 14.09 0.96 -11.14
C ALA A 142 14.38 1.68 -9.82
N SER A 143 13.37 1.82 -8.95
CA SER A 143 13.51 2.46 -7.64
C SER A 143 14.41 1.64 -6.70
N ALA A 144 14.31 0.31 -6.73
CA ALA A 144 15.14 -0.58 -5.95
C ALA A 144 16.60 -0.53 -6.40
N VAL A 145 16.85 -0.60 -7.72
CA VAL A 145 18.20 -0.47 -8.27
C VAL A 145 18.81 0.88 -7.90
N LEU A 146 18.08 1.98 -8.14
CA LEU A 146 18.55 3.31 -7.79
C LEU A 146 18.80 3.44 -6.28
N GLY A 147 17.88 2.94 -5.46
CA GLY A 147 18.02 2.92 -4.01
C GLY A 147 19.25 2.17 -3.54
N VAL A 148 19.52 0.98 -4.10
CA VAL A 148 20.71 0.17 -3.79
C VAL A 148 21.99 0.88 -4.22
N VAL A 149 22.02 1.47 -5.41
CA VAL A 149 23.19 2.22 -5.92
C VAL A 149 23.48 3.43 -5.04
N LEU A 150 22.46 4.22 -4.69
CA LEU A 150 22.61 5.37 -3.81
C LEU A 150 23.06 4.97 -2.40
N ALA A 151 22.51 3.86 -1.88
CA ALA A 151 22.89 3.31 -0.60
C ALA A 151 24.36 2.84 -0.60
N TRP A 152 24.80 2.20 -1.69
CA TRP A 152 26.19 1.79 -1.87
C TRP A 152 27.14 2.99 -1.98
N LEU A 153 26.81 3.99 -2.80
CA LEU A 153 27.57 5.24 -2.93
C LEU A 153 27.63 6.04 -1.62
N GLY A 154 26.56 5.97 -0.83
CA GLY A 154 26.46 6.60 0.49
C GLY A 154 27.20 5.85 1.60
N GLY A 155 27.87 4.73 1.30
CA GLY A 155 28.69 4.00 2.27
C GLY A 155 27.89 3.39 3.42
N VAL A 156 26.76 2.75 3.14
CA VAL A 156 25.95 2.04 4.16
C VAL A 156 26.83 1.17 5.05
N GLY A 157 26.93 1.56 6.33
CA GLY A 157 27.82 0.96 7.34
C GLY A 157 28.84 1.92 7.95
N GLY A 158 29.04 3.11 7.38
CA GLY A 158 29.83 4.18 7.98
C GLY A 158 29.06 4.97 9.05
N THR A 159 29.78 5.58 10.00
CA THR A 159 29.23 6.40 11.10
C THR A 159 28.66 7.74 10.65
N ASP A 160 28.81 8.10 9.36
CA ASP A 160 28.72 9.48 8.88
C ASP A 160 27.44 9.74 8.06
N GLY A 161 26.30 9.31 8.58
CA GLY A 161 24.99 9.66 8.00
C GLY A 161 24.66 11.13 8.20
N SER A 162 24.53 11.91 7.13
CA SER A 162 24.17 13.33 7.22
C SER A 162 22.67 13.54 7.41
N GLN A 163 22.26 13.91 8.62
CA GLN A 163 20.87 14.28 8.91
C GLN A 163 20.39 15.45 8.03
N ALA A 164 21.27 16.40 7.72
CA ALA A 164 20.97 17.50 6.83
C ALA A 164 20.62 17.01 5.42
N ALA A 165 21.36 16.04 4.88
CA ALA A 165 21.05 15.45 3.58
C ALA A 165 19.67 14.76 3.57
N THR A 166 19.30 14.06 4.65
CA THR A 166 17.97 13.45 4.79
C THR A 166 16.86 14.51 4.83
N VAL A 167 17.05 15.60 5.59
CA VAL A 167 16.07 16.69 5.68
C VAL A 167 15.90 17.38 4.32
N VAL A 168 16.99 17.67 3.62
CA VAL A 168 16.94 18.26 2.27
C VAL A 168 16.22 17.33 1.31
N GLY A 169 16.55 16.04 1.30
CA GLY A 169 15.85 15.04 0.48
C GLY A 169 14.36 14.99 0.76
N LEU A 170 13.95 15.06 2.04
CA LEU A 170 12.54 15.09 2.43
C LEU A 170 11.84 16.38 1.94
N LEU A 171 12.48 17.54 2.09
CA LEU A 171 11.95 18.82 1.61
C LEU A 171 11.76 18.81 0.09
N VAL A 172 12.72 18.27 -0.66
CA VAL A 172 12.60 18.10 -2.12
C VAL A 172 11.44 17.19 -2.46
N ALA A 173 11.29 16.04 -1.79
CA ALA A 173 10.19 15.11 -2.03
C ALA A 173 8.81 15.74 -1.74
N VAL A 174 8.69 16.47 -0.62
CA VAL A 174 7.47 17.22 -0.26
C VAL A 174 7.18 18.31 -1.28
N GLY A 175 8.19 19.08 -1.68
CA GLY A 175 8.06 20.14 -2.68
C GLY A 175 7.60 19.62 -4.03
N LEU A 176 8.19 18.53 -4.52
CA LEU A 176 7.78 17.87 -5.76
C LEU A 176 6.34 17.34 -5.66
N SER A 177 5.96 16.75 -4.53
CA SER A 177 4.59 16.24 -4.29
C SER A 177 3.57 17.38 -4.29
N ALA A 178 3.90 18.51 -3.64
CA ALA A 178 3.06 19.71 -3.60
C ALA A 178 2.93 20.34 -5.00
N LEU A 179 4.04 20.43 -5.75
CA LEU A 179 4.06 20.94 -7.12
C LEU A 179 3.18 20.08 -8.05
N LEU A 180 3.31 18.76 -7.99
CA LEU A 180 2.47 17.83 -8.76
C LEU A 180 0.99 17.99 -8.37
N GLY A 181 0.70 18.06 -7.07
CA GLY A 181 -0.67 18.28 -6.58
C GLY A 181 -1.26 19.62 -7.01
N TRP A 182 -0.45 20.67 -7.13
CA TRP A 182 -0.87 21.97 -7.62
C TRP A 182 -1.09 21.97 -9.13
N LEU A 183 -0.19 21.35 -9.91
CA LEU A 183 -0.33 21.23 -11.36
C LEU A 183 -1.60 20.45 -11.75
N LEU A 184 -1.95 19.43 -10.98
CA LEU A 184 -3.18 18.65 -11.21
C LEU A 184 -4.46 19.43 -10.91
N ARG A 185 -4.44 20.38 -9.96
CA ARG A 185 -5.60 21.24 -9.63
C ARG A 185 -5.79 22.39 -10.61
N ARG A 186 -4.77 22.69 -11.42
CA ARG A 186 -4.81 23.75 -12.45
C ARG A 186 -5.39 23.30 -13.78
N ARG A 187 -5.59 22.00 -13.97
CA ARG A 187 -6.29 21.41 -15.12
C ARG A 187 -7.73 21.10 -14.74
#